data_AF-W8JA90-F1
#
_entry.id   AF-W8JA90-F1
#
_cell.length_a   1.000
_cell.length_b   1.000
_cell.length_c   1.000
_cell.angle_alpha   90.00
_cell.angle_beta   90.00
_cell.angle_gamma   90.00
#
_symmetry.space_group_name_H-M   'P 1'
#
loop_
_entity.id
_entity.type
_entity.pdbx_description
1 polymer ?
#
loop_
_entity_poly.entity_id
_entity_poly.type
_entity_poly.pdbx_seq_one_letter_code
_entity_poly.pdbx_strand_id
1 'polypeptide(L)'
;KKALRIPGGLWAATVTLMLAMLSTPAQGRDSPEDFVHQFKFMCYFVNGTERVRAIARHVYNREEFARFDSDVGVYRAVTPLGRSSAEYWNSQKEVLERKRAELDTVCRHNYQLELRSTLQRRVEPTVTISPSRTEALNHHNLLVCSVTDFYPGQIKVRWFRNDQEETTGVVSTPLIRNGD
;
A
#
# COMPACT_ATOMS: atom_id res chain seq x y z
N LYS A 1 -1.68 -68.12 -47.17
CA LYS A 1 -1.68 -68.26 -45.68
C LYS A 1 -0.77 -67.19 -45.09
N LYS A 2 -1.36 -66.33 -44.25
CA LYS A 2 -0.82 -65.37 -43.27
C LYS A 2 0.27 -64.36 -43.69
N ALA A 3 -0.18 -63.11 -43.91
CA ALA A 3 0.61 -61.90 -43.72
C ALA A 3 0.84 -61.66 -42.21
N LEU A 4 2.06 -61.28 -41.81
CA LEU A 4 2.37 -60.81 -40.47
C LEU A 4 2.51 -59.28 -40.52
N ARG A 5 1.52 -58.60 -39.95
CA ARG A 5 1.40 -57.14 -39.87
C ARG A 5 2.11 -56.69 -38.59
N ILE A 6 3.14 -55.87 -38.69
CA ILE A 6 3.83 -55.27 -37.54
C ILE A 6 2.92 -54.17 -36.97
N PRO A 7 2.55 -54.18 -35.67
CA PRO A 7 1.70 -53.13 -35.10
C PRO A 7 2.54 -51.88 -34.83
N GLY A 8 2.29 -50.81 -35.59
CA GLY A 8 2.85 -49.48 -35.36
C GLY A 8 2.20 -48.79 -34.15
N GLY A 9 2.60 -49.21 -32.94
CA GLY A 9 2.01 -48.71 -31.70
C GLY A 9 2.98 -48.31 -30.58
N LEU A 10 4.28 -48.58 -30.70
CA LEU A 10 5.22 -48.36 -29.58
C LEU A 10 5.91 -46.98 -29.53
N TRP A 11 5.86 -46.18 -30.59
CA TRP A 11 6.59 -44.90 -30.63
C TRP A 11 5.75 -43.70 -30.18
N ALA A 12 4.42 -43.77 -30.28
CA ALA A 12 3.56 -42.65 -29.88
C ALA A 12 3.46 -42.54 -28.35
N ALA A 13 3.34 -43.66 -27.63
CA ALA A 13 3.13 -43.67 -26.18
C ALA A 13 4.33 -43.12 -25.40
N THR A 14 5.56 -43.41 -25.83
CA THR A 14 6.80 -42.98 -25.16
C THR A 14 7.02 -41.47 -25.26
N VAL A 15 6.65 -40.84 -26.40
CA VAL A 15 6.80 -39.40 -26.60
C VAL A 15 5.80 -38.61 -25.75
N THR A 16 4.55 -39.08 -25.64
CA THR A 16 3.54 -38.44 -24.76
C THR A 16 3.92 -38.50 -23.27
N LEU A 17 4.57 -39.58 -22.81
CA LEU A 17 5.00 -39.70 -21.41
C LEU A 17 6.18 -38.75 -21.10
N MET A 18 7.11 -38.58 -22.05
CA MET A 18 8.24 -37.65 -21.92
C MET A 18 7.79 -36.19 -21.95
N LEU A 19 6.84 -35.81 -22.81
CA LEU A 19 6.30 -34.44 -22.83
C LEU A 19 5.51 -34.10 -21.55
N ALA A 20 4.77 -35.04 -20.97
CA ALA A 20 4.06 -34.82 -19.70
C ALA A 20 5.01 -34.58 -18.51
N MET A 21 6.17 -35.27 -18.50
CA MET A 21 7.21 -35.08 -17.47
C MET A 21 8.00 -33.77 -17.62
N LEU A 22 8.04 -33.19 -18.83
CA LEU A 22 8.65 -31.88 -19.09
C LEU A 22 7.68 -30.71 -18.84
N SER A 23 6.39 -30.98 -18.69
CA SER A 23 5.35 -29.97 -18.44
C SER A 23 4.89 -29.88 -16.98
N THR A 24 5.49 -30.62 -16.05
CA THR A 24 5.35 -30.25 -14.65
C THR A 24 5.95 -28.86 -14.50
N PRO A 25 5.19 -27.86 -14.02
CA PRO A 25 5.81 -26.61 -13.62
C PRO A 25 6.83 -27.03 -12.57
N ALA A 26 8.11 -26.80 -12.85
CA ALA A 26 9.11 -26.74 -11.80
C ALA A 26 8.70 -25.53 -10.94
N GLN A 27 7.70 -25.71 -10.09
CA GLN A 27 7.50 -24.90 -8.91
C GLN A 27 8.80 -25.13 -8.13
N GLY A 28 9.75 -24.21 -8.31
CA GLY A 28 11.09 -24.35 -7.78
C GLY A 28 11.03 -24.74 -6.31
N ARG A 29 11.44 -25.97 -6.01
CA ARG A 29 11.49 -26.53 -4.64
C ARG A 29 12.44 -25.77 -3.70
N ASP A 30 13.13 -24.74 -4.20
CA ASP A 30 14.12 -23.95 -3.48
C ASP A 30 13.70 -22.49 -3.20
N SER A 31 12.43 -22.11 -3.42
CA SER A 31 11.97 -20.81 -2.93
C SER A 31 11.74 -20.89 -1.41
N PRO A 32 12.38 -20.05 -0.58
CA PRO A 32 12.14 -20.08 0.86
C PRO A 32 10.67 -19.77 1.17
N GLU A 33 10.08 -20.54 2.09
CA GLU A 33 8.75 -20.23 2.62
C GLU A 33 8.83 -19.00 3.51
N ASP A 34 7.91 -18.06 3.32
CA ASP A 34 7.83 -16.84 4.13
C ASP A 34 6.47 -16.76 4.84
N PHE A 35 6.52 -16.35 6.10
CA PHE A 35 5.38 -16.21 6.98
C PHE A 35 5.50 -14.88 7.71
N VAL A 36 4.77 -13.87 7.22
CA VAL A 36 4.91 -12.50 7.71
C VAL A 36 3.79 -12.20 8.69
N HIS A 37 4.12 -11.87 9.93
CA HIS A 37 3.14 -11.34 10.88
C HIS A 37 3.35 -9.83 11.08
N GLN A 38 2.31 -9.03 10.85
CA GLN A 38 2.36 -7.59 11.01
C GLN A 38 1.34 -7.14 12.05
N PHE A 39 1.73 -6.17 12.86
CA PHE A 39 0.85 -5.43 13.75
C PHE A 39 0.89 -3.95 13.36
N LYS A 40 -0.28 -3.34 13.16
CA LYS A 40 -0.40 -1.92 12.82
C LYS A 40 -1.32 -1.24 13.83
N PHE A 41 -0.78 -0.29 14.59
CA PHE A 41 -1.56 0.57 15.47
C PHE A 41 -1.73 1.94 14.83
N MET A 42 -2.92 2.17 14.28
CA MET A 42 -3.24 3.38 13.51
C MET A 42 -4.01 4.35 14.40
N CYS A 43 -3.61 5.62 14.38
CA CYS A 43 -4.34 6.72 15.01
C CYS A 43 -4.86 7.68 13.94
N TYR A 44 -6.17 7.88 13.89
CA TYR A 44 -6.83 8.80 12.96
C TYR A 44 -7.30 10.04 13.73
N PHE A 45 -6.94 11.21 13.22
CA PHE A 45 -7.19 12.50 13.86
C PHE A 45 -8.05 13.38 12.95
N VAL A 46 -9.11 13.97 13.50
CA VAL A 46 -9.97 14.94 12.81
C VAL A 46 -10.11 16.16 13.71
N ASN A 47 -9.91 17.35 13.12
CA ASN A 47 -9.86 18.62 13.84
C ASN A 47 -8.90 18.56 15.03
N GLY A 48 -7.64 18.19 14.75
CA GLY A 48 -6.64 17.93 15.77
C GLY A 48 -7.00 16.74 16.65
N THR A 49 -7.13 16.97 17.96
CA THR A 49 -7.53 15.94 18.91
C THR A 49 -9.01 16.01 19.29
N GLU A 50 -9.85 16.76 18.60
CA GLU A 50 -11.30 16.78 18.92
C GLU A 50 -11.91 15.38 18.74
N ARG A 51 -11.63 14.74 17.60
CA ARG A 51 -12.05 13.37 17.30
C ARG A 51 -10.83 12.51 16.97
N VAL A 52 -10.62 11.48 17.77
CA VAL A 52 -9.50 10.54 17.62
C VAL A 52 -10.06 9.12 17.58
N ARG A 53 -9.56 8.31 16.65
CA ARG A 53 -9.91 6.88 16.53
C ARG A 53 -8.64 6.05 16.46
N ALA A 54 -8.54 5.03 17.30
CA ALA A 54 -7.45 4.07 17.31
C ALA A 54 -7.89 2.75 16.67
N ILE A 55 -7.09 2.21 15.76
CA ILE A 55 -7.33 0.90 15.13
C ILE A 55 -6.06 0.06 15.26
N ALA A 56 -6.15 -1.06 15.99
CA ALA A 56 -5.08 -2.05 16.06
C ALA A 56 -5.42 -3.21 15.10
N ARG A 57 -4.60 -3.43 14.08
CA ARG A 57 -4.79 -4.48 13.07
C ARG A 57 -3.73 -5.57 13.23
N HIS A 58 -4.17 -6.81 13.29
CA HIS A 58 -3.32 -8.00 13.26
C HIS A 58 -3.43 -8.65 11.88
N VAL A 59 -2.30 -8.76 11.18
CA VAL A 59 -2.24 -9.21 9.79
C VAL A 59 -1.28 -10.38 9.69
N TYR A 60 -1.76 -11.48 9.14
CA TYR A 60 -0.95 -12.64 8.80
C TYR A 60 -0.80 -12.69 7.27
N ASN A 61 0.44 -12.67 6.80
CA ASN A 61 0.84 -12.38 5.43
C ASN A 61 0.21 -11.07 4.93
N ARG A 62 -0.91 -11.18 4.19
CA ARG A 62 -1.69 -10.04 3.69
C ARG A 62 -3.15 -10.07 4.17
N GLU A 63 -3.51 -11.03 5.01
CA GLU A 63 -4.85 -11.21 5.55
C GLU A 63 -4.93 -10.59 6.95
N GLU A 64 -5.71 -9.52 7.08
CA GLU A 64 -6.07 -8.99 8.40
C GLU A 64 -7.04 -9.96 9.07
N PHE A 65 -6.60 -10.63 10.14
CA PHE A 65 -7.40 -11.68 10.78
C PHE A 65 -8.16 -11.18 12.01
N ALA A 66 -7.63 -10.18 12.73
CA ALA A 66 -8.28 -9.60 13.90
C ALA A 66 -8.00 -8.09 14.02
N ARG A 67 -8.96 -7.37 14.59
CA ARG A 67 -8.92 -5.91 14.74
C ARG A 67 -9.48 -5.47 16.10
N PHE A 68 -8.82 -4.52 16.75
CA PHE A 68 -9.45 -3.65 17.75
C PHE A 68 -9.77 -2.30 17.11
N ASP A 69 -10.95 -1.77 17.39
CA ASP A 69 -11.41 -0.46 16.94
C ASP A 69 -11.91 0.31 18.16
N SER A 70 -11.38 1.49 18.43
CA SER A 70 -11.74 2.27 19.62
C SER A 70 -13.23 2.62 19.66
N ASP A 71 -13.87 2.79 18.50
CA ASP A 71 -15.31 3.09 18.40
C ASP A 71 -16.17 1.88 18.81
N VAL A 72 -15.61 0.67 18.71
CA VAL A 72 -16.26 -0.59 19.11
C VAL A 72 -15.84 -1.00 20.52
N GLY A 73 -14.60 -0.72 20.90
CA GLY A 73 -14.05 -0.97 22.23
C GLY A 73 -13.73 -2.43 22.52
N VAL A 74 -13.76 -3.34 21.53
CA VAL A 74 -13.38 -4.76 21.66
C VAL A 74 -12.64 -5.28 20.44
N TYR A 75 -11.92 -6.39 20.58
CA TYR A 75 -11.36 -7.11 19.44
C TYR A 75 -12.46 -7.83 18.68
N ARG A 76 -12.41 -7.78 17.35
CA ARG A 76 -13.26 -8.56 16.45
C ARG A 76 -12.39 -9.35 15.48
N ALA A 77 -12.78 -10.59 15.25
CA ALA A 77 -12.25 -11.36 14.15
C ALA A 77 -12.73 -10.73 12.83
N VAL A 78 -11.79 -10.48 11.92
CA VAL A 78 -12.07 -10.01 10.56
C VAL A 78 -12.24 -11.21 9.63
N THR A 79 -11.49 -12.29 9.89
CA THR A 79 -11.60 -13.58 9.21
C THR A 79 -11.69 -14.72 10.23
N PRO A 80 -12.08 -15.95 9.82
CA PRO A 80 -12.21 -17.07 10.74
C PRO A 80 -10.94 -17.38 11.53
N LEU A 81 -9.75 -17.13 10.96
CA LEU A 81 -8.45 -17.32 11.61
C LEU A 81 -8.35 -16.54 12.93
N GLY A 82 -8.95 -15.34 13.00
CA GLY A 82 -8.85 -14.48 14.17
C GLY A 82 -9.87 -14.71 15.27
N ARG A 83 -10.78 -15.68 15.11
CA ARG A 83 -11.85 -15.92 16.09
C ARG A 83 -11.30 -16.25 17.48
N SER A 84 -10.40 -17.23 17.57
CA SER A 84 -9.80 -17.66 18.83
C SER A 84 -9.00 -16.53 19.50
N SER A 85 -8.24 -15.76 18.71
CA SER A 85 -7.47 -14.62 19.23
C SER A 85 -8.38 -13.52 19.77
N ALA A 86 -9.43 -13.14 19.02
CA ALA A 86 -10.37 -12.11 19.45
C ALA A 86 -11.11 -12.51 20.74
N GLU A 87 -11.58 -13.75 20.84
CA GLU A 87 -12.21 -14.30 22.05
C GLU A 87 -11.25 -14.27 23.24
N TYR A 88 -10.02 -14.75 23.06
CA TYR A 88 -8.99 -14.81 24.11
C TYR A 88 -8.56 -13.41 24.60
N TRP A 89 -8.42 -12.44 23.70
CA TRP A 89 -8.07 -11.07 24.11
C TRP A 89 -9.25 -10.36 24.79
N ASN A 90 -10.48 -10.60 24.34
CA ASN A 90 -11.66 -10.03 24.97
C ASN A 90 -11.97 -10.65 26.34
N SER A 91 -11.57 -11.89 26.61
CA SER A 91 -11.71 -12.50 27.94
C SER A 91 -10.72 -11.94 28.97
N GLN A 92 -9.68 -11.23 28.53
CA GLN A 92 -8.66 -10.62 29.39
C GLN A 92 -8.96 -9.14 29.64
N LYS A 93 -9.60 -8.85 30.78
CA LYS A 93 -10.00 -7.49 31.15
C LYS A 93 -8.85 -6.49 31.08
N GLU A 94 -7.68 -6.84 31.62
CA GLU A 94 -6.52 -5.94 31.64
C GLU A 94 -6.00 -5.62 30.23
N VAL A 95 -5.99 -6.61 29.33
CA VAL A 95 -5.58 -6.41 27.93
C VAL A 95 -6.53 -5.45 27.22
N LEU A 96 -7.83 -5.65 27.43
CA LEU A 96 -8.87 -4.87 26.79
C LEU A 96 -8.91 -3.42 27.31
N GLU A 97 -8.83 -3.22 28.62
CA GLU A 97 -8.78 -1.88 29.22
C GLU A 97 -7.50 -1.12 28.82
N ARG A 98 -6.34 -1.79 28.81
CA ARG A 98 -5.10 -1.18 28.32
C ARG A 98 -5.27 -0.74 26.86
N LYS A 99 -5.85 -1.59 26.00
CA LYS A 99 -6.02 -1.26 24.58
C LYS A 99 -6.99 -0.09 24.37
N ARG A 100 -8.03 0.05 25.20
CA ARG A 100 -8.92 1.22 25.22
C ARG A 100 -8.18 2.49 25.62
N ALA A 101 -7.34 2.40 26.66
CA ALA A 101 -6.57 3.54 27.18
C ALA A 101 -5.50 4.04 26.19
N GLU A 102 -5.01 3.20 25.27
CA GLU A 102 -4.04 3.60 24.22
C GLU A 102 -4.56 4.71 23.29
N LEU A 103 -5.88 4.93 23.21
CA LEU A 103 -6.42 6.11 22.52
C LEU A 103 -5.83 7.41 23.09
N ASP A 104 -5.71 7.52 24.41
CA ASP A 104 -5.21 8.71 25.06
C ASP A 104 -3.69 8.61 25.30
N THR A 105 -3.25 7.48 25.85
CA THR A 105 -1.84 7.30 26.27
C THR A 105 -0.88 7.15 25.09
N VAL A 106 -1.37 6.75 23.91
CA VAL A 106 -0.57 6.65 22.68
C VAL A 106 -1.00 7.69 21.67
N CYS A 107 -2.25 7.65 21.18
CA CYS A 107 -2.63 8.50 20.05
C CYS A 107 -2.60 9.99 20.41
N ARG A 108 -3.32 10.41 21.46
CA ARG A 108 -3.34 11.83 21.86
C ARG A 108 -1.98 12.29 22.37
N HIS A 109 -1.31 11.48 23.18
CA HIS A 109 0.02 11.78 23.68
C HIS A 109 1.00 12.06 22.53
N ASN A 110 1.09 11.15 21.55
CA ASN A 110 1.99 11.32 20.41
C ASN A 110 1.59 12.51 19.53
N TYR A 111 0.29 12.75 19.33
CA TYR A 111 -0.17 13.93 18.59
C TYR A 111 0.36 15.24 19.20
N GLN A 112 0.42 15.35 20.53
CA GLN A 112 0.97 16.54 21.19
C GLN A 112 2.48 16.72 20.94
N LEU A 113 3.22 15.62 20.77
CA LEU A 113 4.62 15.67 20.39
C LEU A 113 4.77 16.10 18.92
N GLU A 114 3.99 15.49 18.03
CA GLU A 114 3.97 15.81 16.60
C GLU A 114 3.51 17.25 16.31
N LEU A 115 2.65 17.81 17.17
CA LEU A 115 2.22 19.20 17.09
C LEU A 115 3.37 20.21 17.27
N ARG A 116 4.48 19.80 17.88
CA ARG A 116 5.67 20.65 18.07
C ARG A 116 6.68 20.49 16.94
N SER A 117 6.58 19.43 16.14
CA SER A 117 7.52 19.07 15.09
C SER A 117 6.81 18.93 13.74
N THR A 118 6.40 17.72 13.37
CA THR A 118 5.95 17.33 12.03
C THR A 118 4.76 18.15 11.56
N LEU A 119 3.78 18.44 12.43
CA LEU A 119 2.58 19.18 12.03
C LEU A 119 2.86 20.66 11.74
N GLN A 120 3.92 21.22 12.35
CA GLN A 120 4.37 22.59 12.12
C GLN A 120 5.43 22.70 11.02
N ARG A 121 6.00 21.57 10.57
CA ARG A 121 7.00 21.56 9.50
C ARG A 121 6.42 22.21 8.24
N ARG A 122 7.14 23.19 7.72
CA ARG A 122 6.89 23.83 6.42
C ARG A 122 8.22 23.89 5.69
N VAL A 123 8.21 23.47 4.43
CA VAL A 123 9.35 23.63 3.53
C VAL A 123 8.82 24.26 2.26
N GLU A 124 9.40 25.40 1.89
CA GLU A 124 8.99 26.15 0.71
C GLU A 124 9.36 25.38 -0.58
N PRO A 125 8.49 25.40 -1.60
CA PRO A 125 8.78 24.74 -2.85
C PRO A 125 9.88 25.45 -3.63
N THR A 126 10.75 24.66 -4.27
CA THR A 126 11.59 25.15 -5.35
C THR A 126 10.83 25.03 -6.66
N VAL A 127 10.73 26.13 -7.42
CA VAL A 127 9.98 26.19 -8.68
C VAL A 127 10.92 26.46 -9.84
N THR A 128 10.91 25.58 -10.83
CA THR A 128 11.66 25.74 -12.08
C THR A 128 10.72 25.58 -13.26
N ILE A 129 10.80 26.51 -14.22
CA ILE A 129 10.05 26.44 -15.48
C ILE A 129 11.03 26.18 -16.61
N SER A 130 10.77 25.13 -17.39
CA SER A 130 11.59 24.78 -18.54
C SER A 130 10.74 24.24 -19.71
N PRO A 131 11.19 24.37 -20.96
CA PRO A 131 10.63 23.62 -22.07
C PRO A 131 10.83 22.11 -21.83
N SER A 132 9.85 21.29 -22.21
CA SER A 132 9.96 19.82 -22.08
C SER A 132 11.05 19.22 -22.97
N ARG A 133 11.40 19.88 -24.09
CA ARG A 133 12.47 19.51 -25.02
C ARG A 133 13.13 20.75 -25.61
N THR A 134 14.41 20.62 -25.97
CA THR A 134 15.26 21.65 -26.55
C THR A 134 15.16 21.76 -28.08
N GLU A 135 14.53 20.80 -28.77
CA GLU A 135 14.45 20.75 -30.22
C GLU A 135 13.15 21.34 -30.79
N ALA A 136 13.30 22.34 -31.66
CA ALA A 136 12.23 23.14 -32.26
C ALA A 136 11.32 22.41 -33.29
N LEU A 137 11.39 21.07 -33.40
CA LEU A 137 10.85 20.32 -34.53
C LEU A 137 9.63 19.43 -34.23
N ASN A 138 9.04 19.47 -33.03
CA ASN A 138 7.85 18.68 -32.74
C ASN A 138 6.68 19.54 -32.22
N HIS A 139 5.48 19.26 -32.75
CA HIS A 139 4.25 20.06 -32.68
C HIS A 139 3.64 20.30 -31.29
N HIS A 140 4.35 20.00 -30.20
CA HIS A 140 3.89 20.22 -28.83
C HIS A 140 4.96 20.98 -28.02
N ASN A 141 4.86 22.31 -28.04
CA ASN A 141 5.64 23.21 -27.19
C ASN A 141 5.13 23.13 -25.74
N LEU A 142 5.48 22.05 -25.03
CA LEU A 142 5.10 21.88 -23.63
C LEU A 142 6.07 22.62 -22.72
N LEU A 143 5.54 23.44 -21.82
CA LEU A 143 6.26 23.97 -20.67
C LEU A 143 6.05 23.05 -19.48
N VAL A 144 7.12 22.78 -18.75
CA VAL A 144 7.11 22.00 -17.52
C VAL A 144 7.37 22.96 -16.37
N CYS A 145 6.46 22.98 -15.40
CA CYS A 145 6.65 23.63 -14.11
C CYS A 145 6.98 22.53 -13.09
N SER A 146 8.26 22.40 -12.77
CA SER A 146 8.75 21.47 -11.76
C SER A 146 8.69 22.15 -10.40
N VAL A 147 7.85 21.61 -9.52
CA VAL A 147 7.68 22.08 -8.14
C VAL A 147 8.20 21.00 -7.20
N THR A 148 9.36 21.24 -6.58
CA THR A 148 10.10 20.24 -5.79
C THR A 148 10.32 20.70 -4.35
N ASP A 149 10.74 19.75 -3.50
CA ASP A 149 11.30 20.01 -2.17
C ASP A 149 10.39 20.75 -1.18
N PHE A 150 9.08 20.46 -1.21
CA PHE A 150 8.10 21.12 -0.35
C PHE A 150 7.45 20.17 0.65
N TYR A 151 6.99 20.75 1.77
CA TYR A 151 6.19 20.06 2.77
C TYR A 151 5.26 21.06 3.49
N PRO A 152 4.00 20.70 3.80
CA PRO A 152 3.33 19.42 3.52
C PRO A 152 2.92 19.29 2.06
N GLY A 153 2.41 18.11 1.69
CA GLY A 153 2.05 17.80 0.30
C GLY A 153 0.83 18.53 -0.27
N GLN A 154 0.07 19.27 0.53
CA GLN A 154 -1.04 20.07 0.02
C GLN A 154 -0.50 21.27 -0.75
N ILE A 155 -0.72 21.29 -2.07
CA ILE A 155 -0.24 22.35 -2.96
C ILE A 155 -1.28 22.69 -4.03
N LYS A 156 -1.25 23.93 -4.51
CA LYS A 156 -2.05 24.40 -5.65
C LYS A 156 -1.12 25.06 -6.67
N VAL A 157 -1.02 24.45 -7.86
CA VAL A 157 -0.23 24.98 -8.98
C VAL A 157 -1.19 25.46 -10.07
N ARG A 158 -0.94 26.65 -10.61
CA ARG A 158 -1.76 27.28 -11.65
C ARG A 158 -0.87 27.84 -12.74
N TRP A 159 -1.38 27.84 -13.97
CA TRP A 159 -0.71 28.44 -15.12
C TRP A 159 -1.41 29.74 -15.50
N PHE A 160 -0.61 30.73 -15.89
CA PHE A 160 -1.10 32.01 -16.38
C PHE A 160 -0.38 32.37 -17.68
N ARG A 161 -1.13 32.94 -18.63
CA ARG A 161 -0.59 33.53 -19.84
C ARG A 161 -1.16 34.94 -19.95
N ASN A 162 -0.29 35.96 -19.94
CA ASN A 162 -0.69 37.36 -19.92
C ASN A 162 -1.73 37.65 -18.83
N ASP A 163 -1.44 37.19 -17.60
CA ASP A 163 -2.30 37.33 -16.40
C ASP A 163 -3.68 36.66 -16.47
N GLN A 164 -3.96 35.87 -17.52
CA GLN A 164 -5.17 35.05 -17.62
C GLN A 164 -4.87 33.61 -17.22
N GLU A 165 -5.69 33.04 -16.33
CA GLU A 165 -5.53 31.66 -15.85
C GLU A 165 -5.81 30.66 -16.99
N GLU A 166 -4.82 29.81 -17.29
CA GLU A 166 -4.90 28.79 -18.32
C GLU A 166 -5.21 27.45 -17.65
N THR A 167 -6.35 26.85 -18.01
CA THR A 167 -6.77 25.52 -17.51
C THR A 167 -6.81 24.46 -18.61
N THR A 168 -6.92 24.89 -19.87
CA THR A 168 -6.97 23.98 -21.03
C THR A 168 -5.56 23.50 -21.37
N GLY A 169 -5.38 22.19 -21.55
CA GLY A 169 -4.08 21.61 -21.89
C GLY A 169 -3.10 21.50 -20.72
N VAL A 170 -3.53 21.83 -19.49
CA VAL A 170 -2.73 21.64 -18.28
C VAL A 170 -2.83 20.17 -17.83
N VAL A 171 -1.69 19.53 -17.68
CA VAL A 171 -1.58 18.16 -17.17
C VAL A 171 -0.62 18.15 -15.97
N SER A 172 -0.99 17.44 -14.91
CA SER A 172 -0.19 17.30 -13.69
C SER A 172 0.11 15.84 -13.39
N THR A 173 1.29 15.54 -12.85
CA THR A 173 1.54 14.24 -12.23
C THR A 173 0.78 14.12 -10.91
N PRO A 174 0.53 12.90 -10.41
CA PRO A 174 0.18 12.72 -9.01
C PRO A 174 1.25 13.33 -8.10
N LEU A 175 0.88 13.66 -6.86
CA LEU A 175 1.85 14.05 -5.85
C LEU A 175 2.84 12.90 -5.61
N ILE A 176 4.13 13.17 -5.76
CA ILE A 176 5.20 12.20 -5.56
C ILE A 176 5.72 12.36 -4.13
N ARG A 177 5.83 11.24 -3.40
CA ARG A 177 6.48 11.20 -2.08
C ARG A 177 7.89 10.66 -2.24
N ASN A 178 8.89 11.48 -1.96
CA ASN A 178 10.30 11.14 -2.10
C ASN A 178 10.80 10.18 -1.01
N GLY A 179 10.28 10.32 0.22
CA GLY A 179 10.60 9.42 1.34
C GLY A 179 11.66 9.94 2.32
N ASP A 180 11.96 11.24 2.28
CA ASP A 180 12.93 11.98 3.09
C ASP A 180 12.33 13.06 4.02
#